data_AF-A0A7C3YH55-F1
#
_entry.id   AF-A0A7C3YH55-F1
#
_cell.length_a   1.000
_cell.length_b   1.000
_cell.length_c   1.000
_cell.angle_alpha   90.00
_cell.angle_beta   90.00
_cell.angle_gamma   90.00
#
_symmetry.space_group_name_H-M   'P 1'
#
loop_
_entity.id
_entity.type
_entity.pdbx_description
1 polymer ?
#
loop_
_entity_poly.entity_id
_entity_poly.type
_entity_poly.pdbx_seq_one_letter_code
_entity_poly.pdbx_strand_id
1 'polypeptide(L)'
;MPDDLKEYYKILELDKNATKDDIKRAYRRLALKYHPDKNPGRENWASGIFMKINEAYSILIDNDHIGETINDIDDAISFFRRHFYDLARRIDSDDHVSDKIYQEECDYFFRYQLGEVTSVKRSSMEARRIINLMKKAMSKGYDTSGIMKEHSEFFQKFGCGDESFNGYKDLIDEYKEIIEKEPYNAFPHFALGLIYEKLNRIEEAISEYRIALSINPYHYRAKQCLNRLMKRFRRD
;
A
#
# COMPACT_ATOMS: atom_id res chain seq x y z
N MET A 1 34.85 11.91 -18.60
CA MET A 1 34.18 12.37 -17.37
C MET A 1 34.16 11.24 -16.34
N PRO A 2 35.17 11.13 -15.47
CA PRO A 2 35.24 10.07 -14.43
C PRO A 2 34.79 10.53 -13.03
N ASP A 3 34.44 11.81 -12.82
CA ASP A 3 34.07 12.36 -11.49
C ASP A 3 32.55 12.39 -11.22
N ASP A 4 31.69 12.13 -12.20
CA ASP A 4 30.22 12.23 -12.05
C ASP A 4 29.63 11.09 -11.20
N LEU A 5 30.21 9.88 -11.27
CA LEU A 5 29.72 8.72 -10.51
C LEU A 5 29.84 8.89 -8.99
N LYS A 6 30.88 9.59 -8.51
CA LYS A 6 31.07 9.84 -7.08
C LYS A 6 29.95 10.70 -6.50
N GLU A 7 29.45 11.66 -7.28
CA GLU A 7 28.36 12.53 -6.83
C GLU A 7 27.05 11.74 -6.69
N TYR A 8 26.78 10.75 -7.55
CA TYR A 8 25.62 9.88 -7.41
C TYR A 8 25.67 8.99 -6.16
N TYR A 9 26.84 8.42 -5.82
CA TYR A 9 26.99 7.68 -4.56
C TYR A 9 26.76 8.61 -3.36
N LYS A 10 27.25 9.84 -3.42
CA LYS A 10 27.04 10.85 -2.38
C LYS A 10 25.59 11.30 -2.24
N ILE A 11 24.86 11.47 -3.35
CA ILE A 11 23.42 11.74 -3.35
C ILE A 11 22.66 10.60 -2.66
N LEU A 12 23.07 9.35 -2.87
CA LEU A 12 22.52 8.20 -2.17
C LEU A 12 23.08 8.00 -0.74
N GLU A 13 23.94 8.90 -0.26
CA GLU A 13 24.62 8.80 1.04
C GLU A 13 25.38 7.46 1.20
N LEU A 14 26.07 7.03 0.14
CA LEU A 14 26.82 5.77 0.05
C LEU A 14 28.31 6.00 -0.25
N ASP A 15 29.13 5.00 0.12
CA ASP A 15 30.51 4.89 -0.36
C ASP A 15 30.56 4.35 -1.80
N LYS A 16 31.59 4.70 -2.56
CA LYS A 16 31.79 4.24 -3.94
C LYS A 16 31.92 2.71 -4.09
N ASN A 17 32.24 2.00 -3.01
CA ASN A 17 32.32 0.54 -2.98
C ASN A 17 30.98 -0.13 -2.62
N ALA A 18 29.91 0.65 -2.48
CA ALA A 18 28.58 0.15 -2.17
C ALA A 18 28.09 -0.85 -3.24
N THR A 19 27.48 -1.93 -2.77
CA THR A 19 26.91 -2.96 -3.64
C THR A 19 25.61 -2.48 -4.30
N LYS A 20 25.14 -3.18 -5.35
CA LYS A 20 23.81 -2.92 -5.93
C LYS A 20 22.68 -3.00 -4.89
N ASP A 21 22.81 -3.87 -3.89
CA ASP A 21 21.85 -3.97 -2.80
C ASP A 21 21.90 -2.76 -1.86
N ASP A 22 23.09 -2.22 -1.60
CA ASP A 22 23.24 -0.97 -0.84
C ASP A 22 22.60 0.21 -1.58
N ILE A 23 22.80 0.30 -2.89
CA ILE A 23 22.19 1.31 -3.78
C ILE A 23 20.67 1.23 -3.71
N LYS A 24 20.09 0.04 -3.84
CA LYS A 24 18.63 -0.18 -3.70
C LYS A 24 18.12 0.23 -2.32
N ARG A 25 18.82 -0.11 -1.24
CA ARG A 25 18.43 0.26 0.12
C ARG A 25 18.48 1.77 0.34
N ALA A 26 19.55 2.42 -0.09
CA ALA A 26 19.73 3.86 0.05
C ALA A 26 18.68 4.63 -0.74
N TYR A 27 18.44 4.24 -1.99
CA TYR A 27 17.41 4.83 -2.83
C TYR A 27 16.06 4.80 -2.14
N ARG A 28 15.63 3.63 -1.67
CA ARG A 28 14.34 3.49 -0.98
C ARG A 28 14.31 4.39 0.25
N ARG A 29 15.28 4.27 1.17
CA ARG A 29 15.36 5.13 2.37
C ARG A 29 15.24 6.63 2.07
N LEU A 30 15.90 7.10 1.01
CA LEU A 30 15.93 8.52 0.65
C LEU A 30 14.67 8.96 -0.10
N ALA A 31 14.17 8.16 -1.05
CA ALA A 31 12.89 8.37 -1.70
C ALA A 31 11.76 8.54 -0.66
N LEU A 32 11.82 7.73 0.40
CA LEU A 32 10.90 7.75 1.53
C LEU A 32 11.04 9.00 2.42
N LYS A 33 12.25 9.50 2.63
CA LYS A 33 12.54 10.72 3.42
C LYS A 33 12.09 11.99 2.71
N TYR A 34 12.28 12.04 1.40
CA TYR A 34 12.02 13.23 0.57
C TYR A 34 10.76 13.11 -0.28
N HIS A 35 9.81 12.24 0.10
CA HIS A 35 8.52 12.16 -0.57
C HIS A 35 7.70 13.45 -0.34
N PRO A 36 7.02 14.02 -1.35
CA PRO A 36 6.22 15.24 -1.22
C PRO A 36 5.15 15.17 -0.13
N ASP A 37 4.36 14.09 -0.07
CA ASP A 37 3.30 13.89 0.95
C ASP A 37 3.84 13.88 2.40
N LYS A 38 5.13 13.60 2.62
CA LYS A 38 5.76 13.60 3.95
C LYS A 38 6.40 14.93 4.32
N ASN A 39 6.41 15.88 3.38
CA ASN A 39 7.01 17.19 3.55
C ASN A 39 5.97 18.29 3.23
N PRO A 40 4.82 18.31 3.95
CA PRO A 40 3.76 19.30 3.69
C PRO A 40 4.27 20.72 3.92
N GLY A 41 3.97 21.63 2.99
CA GLY A 41 4.51 22.98 2.93
C GLY A 41 5.94 23.09 2.39
N ARG A 42 6.57 21.98 1.98
CA ARG A 42 7.90 21.92 1.35
C ARG A 42 7.95 20.93 0.18
N GLU A 43 6.83 20.71 -0.48
CA GLU A 43 6.64 19.69 -1.52
C GLU A 43 7.59 19.90 -2.70
N ASN A 44 7.79 21.14 -3.14
CA ASN A 44 8.71 21.47 -4.24
C ASN A 44 10.18 21.15 -3.89
N TRP A 45 10.58 21.43 -2.65
CA TRP A 45 11.93 21.11 -2.17
C TRP A 45 12.13 19.59 -2.08
N ALA A 46 11.15 18.88 -1.53
CA ALA A 46 11.15 17.43 -1.40
C ALA A 46 11.25 16.76 -2.78
N SER A 47 10.43 17.22 -3.73
CA SER A 47 10.43 16.74 -5.12
C SER A 47 11.77 16.96 -5.82
N GLY A 48 12.39 18.14 -5.65
CA GLY A 48 13.70 18.42 -6.23
C GLY A 48 14.81 17.51 -5.69
N ILE A 49 14.75 17.13 -4.41
CA ILE A 49 15.68 16.15 -3.84
C ILE A 49 15.36 14.73 -4.32
N PHE A 50 14.07 14.37 -4.36
CA PHE A 50 13.59 13.08 -4.84
C PHE A 50 14.02 12.82 -6.29
N MET A 51 13.96 13.82 -7.18
CA MET A 51 14.46 13.71 -8.55
C MET A 51 15.94 13.36 -8.60
N LYS A 52 16.79 14.04 -7.80
CA LYS A 52 18.24 13.74 -7.73
C LYS A 52 18.51 12.33 -7.22
N ILE A 53 17.76 11.87 -6.23
CA ILE A 53 17.85 10.50 -5.70
C ILE A 53 17.52 9.46 -6.78
N ASN A 54 16.47 9.71 -7.58
CA ASN A 54 16.10 8.83 -8.70
C ASN A 54 17.16 8.80 -9.79
N GLU A 55 17.68 9.96 -10.17
CA GLU A 55 18.76 10.06 -11.15
C GLU A 55 19.99 9.26 -10.67
N ALA A 56 20.42 9.49 -9.43
CA ALA A 56 21.54 8.79 -8.83
C ALA A 56 21.33 7.27 -8.78
N TYR A 57 20.14 6.83 -8.37
CA TYR A 57 19.79 5.42 -8.35
C TYR A 57 19.80 4.80 -9.75
N SER A 58 19.21 5.47 -10.73
CA SER A 58 19.12 4.98 -12.11
C SER A 58 20.50 4.80 -12.73
N ILE A 59 21.39 5.78 -12.55
CA ILE A 59 22.76 5.71 -13.07
C ILE A 59 23.58 4.60 -12.37
N LEU A 60 23.38 4.40 -11.06
CA LEU A 60 24.17 3.45 -10.29
C LEU A 60 23.68 1.99 -10.39
N ILE A 61 22.41 1.74 -10.71
CA ILE A 61 21.83 0.40 -10.64
C ILE A 61 22.00 -0.43 -11.93
N ASP A 62 21.89 0.19 -13.11
CA ASP A 62 22.29 -0.38 -14.41
C ASP A 62 22.18 0.70 -15.52
N ASN A 63 23.10 0.67 -16.50
CA ASN A 63 23.06 1.49 -17.72
C ASN A 63 21.88 1.15 -18.68
N ASP A 64 20.90 0.36 -18.23
CA ASP A 64 19.69 0.08 -18.99
C ASP A 64 18.54 0.89 -18.38
N HIS A 65 18.08 1.86 -19.15
CA HIS A 65 16.96 2.74 -18.80
C HIS A 65 15.73 1.94 -18.38
N ILE A 66 15.44 1.88 -17.07
CA ILE A 66 14.08 1.60 -16.59
C ILE A 66 13.30 2.92 -16.57
N GLY A 67 13.12 3.48 -17.77
CA GLY A 67 11.82 3.81 -18.36
C GLY A 67 10.77 4.65 -17.63
N GLU A 68 11.02 5.28 -16.48
CA GLU A 68 10.07 6.23 -15.92
C GLU A 68 10.79 7.51 -15.45
N THR A 69 10.93 8.47 -16.37
CA THR A 69 11.36 9.83 -16.02
C THR A 69 10.31 10.46 -15.12
N ILE A 70 10.68 10.77 -13.88
CA ILE A 70 9.84 11.56 -12.97
C ILE A 70 10.02 13.02 -13.36
N ASN A 71 9.04 13.59 -14.06
CA ASN A 71 9.15 14.96 -14.57
C ASN A 71 8.59 15.98 -13.60
N ASP A 72 7.64 15.57 -12.76
CA ASP A 72 6.95 16.44 -11.82
C ASP A 72 6.56 15.74 -10.51
N ILE A 73 5.84 16.48 -9.66
CA ILE A 73 5.41 16.05 -8.33
C ILE A 73 4.39 14.91 -8.41
N ASP A 74 3.51 14.91 -9.41
CA ASP A 74 2.48 13.89 -9.59
C ASP A 74 3.10 12.56 -10.05
N ASP A 75 4.12 12.63 -10.91
CA ASP A 75 4.94 11.49 -11.30
C ASP A 75 5.68 10.88 -10.09
N ALA A 76 6.28 11.73 -9.25
CA ALA A 76 6.98 11.29 -8.04
C ALA A 76 6.04 10.56 -7.06
N ILE A 77 4.85 11.13 -6.83
CA ILE A 77 3.81 10.55 -5.99
C ILE A 77 3.31 9.22 -6.57
N SER A 78 3.08 9.17 -7.89
CA SER A 78 2.57 7.98 -8.57
C SER A 78 3.57 6.83 -8.52
N PHE A 79 4.84 7.11 -8.81
CA PHE A 79 5.93 6.15 -8.70
C PHE A 79 6.02 5.56 -7.28
N PHE A 80 5.98 6.44 -6.27
CA PHE A 80 6.05 6.02 -4.87
C PHE A 80 4.88 5.13 -4.47
N ARG A 81 3.66 5.49 -4.87
CA ARG A 81 2.46 4.67 -4.62
C ARG A 81 2.60 3.28 -5.25
N ARG A 82 3.08 3.19 -6.49
CA ARG A 82 3.34 1.90 -7.17
C ARG A 82 4.33 1.04 -6.38
N HIS A 83 5.42 1.65 -5.90
CA HIS A 83 6.43 0.95 -5.09
C HIS A 83 5.84 0.38 -3.78
N PHE A 84 4.95 1.15 -3.13
CA PHE A 84 4.22 0.71 -1.94
C PHE A 84 3.25 -0.45 -2.20
N TYR A 85 2.52 -0.40 -3.32
CA TYR A 85 1.63 -1.50 -3.71
C TYR A 85 2.42 -2.78 -4.01
N ASP A 86 3.58 -2.65 -4.66
CA ASP A 86 4.46 -3.78 -4.90
C ASP A 86 5.01 -4.37 -3.60
N LEU A 87 5.45 -3.53 -2.66
CA LEU A 87 5.92 -4.00 -1.36
C LEU A 87 4.81 -4.71 -0.56
N ALA A 88 3.59 -4.17 -0.54
CA ALA A 88 2.45 -4.84 0.10
C ALA A 88 2.17 -6.21 -0.53
N ARG A 89 2.21 -6.31 -1.87
CA ARG A 89 2.06 -7.57 -2.60
C ARG A 89 3.17 -8.57 -2.26
N ARG A 90 4.41 -8.12 -2.16
CA ARG A 90 5.57 -8.95 -1.80
C ARG A 90 5.49 -9.45 -0.35
N ILE A 91 5.00 -8.62 0.58
CA ILE A 91 4.76 -9.02 1.96
C ILE A 91 3.67 -10.10 2.01
N ASP A 92 2.58 -9.93 1.25
CA ASP A 92 1.43 -10.85 1.25
C ASP A 92 1.69 -12.18 0.50
N SER A 93 2.56 -12.16 -0.52
CA SER A 93 2.92 -13.32 -1.34
C SER A 93 3.46 -14.49 -0.54
N ASP A 94 3.01 -15.71 -0.85
CA ASP A 94 3.60 -16.96 -0.30
C ASP A 94 4.87 -17.38 -1.04
N ASP A 95 5.07 -16.89 -2.27
CA ASP A 95 6.25 -17.18 -3.08
C ASP A 95 7.50 -16.52 -2.49
N HIS A 96 8.48 -17.36 -2.11
CA HIS A 96 9.77 -16.94 -1.53
C HIS A 96 10.83 -16.61 -2.60
N VAL A 97 10.48 -16.65 -3.89
CA VAL A 97 11.46 -16.92 -4.95
C VAL A 97 12.06 -15.69 -5.65
N SER A 98 11.50 -14.47 -5.63
CA SER A 98 12.12 -13.37 -6.44
C SER A 98 12.59 -12.10 -5.74
N ASP A 99 12.00 -11.61 -4.65
CA ASP A 99 12.35 -10.25 -4.19
C ASP A 99 12.52 -10.13 -2.68
N LYS A 100 13.77 -10.29 -2.22
CA LYS A 100 14.22 -10.02 -0.85
C LYS A 100 13.66 -8.68 -0.37
N ILE A 101 12.73 -8.72 0.58
CA ILE A 101 12.28 -7.53 1.31
C ILE A 101 13.29 -7.27 2.42
N TYR A 102 13.74 -6.03 2.53
CA TYR A 102 14.66 -5.56 3.54
C TYR A 102 13.90 -5.10 4.78
N GLN A 103 14.50 -5.26 5.96
CA GLN A 103 13.87 -4.91 7.25
C GLN A 103 13.45 -3.43 7.29
N GLU A 104 14.28 -2.55 6.72
CA GLU A 104 14.05 -1.11 6.67
C GLU A 104 12.88 -0.74 5.73
N GLU A 105 12.67 -1.52 4.65
CA GLU A 105 11.50 -1.35 3.77
C GLU A 105 10.21 -1.70 4.52
N CYS A 106 10.21 -2.82 5.24
CA CYS A 106 9.08 -3.22 6.07
C CYS A 106 8.79 -2.18 7.16
N ASP A 107 9.81 -1.74 7.89
CA ASP A 107 9.67 -0.78 8.97
C ASP A 107 9.04 0.52 8.49
N TYR A 108 9.57 1.10 7.40
CA TYR A 108 9.00 2.30 6.83
C TYR A 108 7.59 2.06 6.28
N PHE A 109 7.35 0.95 5.58
CA PHE A 109 6.04 0.66 5.01
C PHE A 109 4.95 0.74 6.07
N PHE A 110 5.14 0.04 7.20
CA PHE A 110 4.14 0.03 8.26
C PHE A 110 4.04 1.39 8.97
N ARG A 111 5.15 2.07 9.26
CA ARG A 111 5.11 3.44 9.84
C ARG A 111 4.36 4.42 8.94
N TYR A 112 4.58 4.36 7.63
CA TYR A 112 3.87 5.21 6.67
C TYR A 112 2.37 4.92 6.68
N GLN A 113 1.99 3.64 6.55
CA GLN A 113 0.59 3.22 6.47
C GLN A 113 -0.15 3.54 7.78
N LEU A 114 0.48 3.32 8.93
CA LEU A 114 -0.09 3.66 10.24
C LEU A 114 -0.23 5.18 10.42
N GLY A 115 0.77 5.95 9.98
CA GLY A 115 0.70 7.40 9.95
C GLY A 115 -0.51 7.90 9.15
N GLU A 116 -0.71 7.39 7.94
CA GLU A 116 -1.84 7.73 7.07
C GLU A 116 -3.20 7.37 7.68
N VAL A 117 -3.31 6.20 8.32
CA VAL A 117 -4.58 5.78 8.94
C VAL A 117 -4.92 6.65 10.15
N THR A 118 -3.90 7.02 10.94
CA THR A 118 -4.09 7.87 12.13
C THR A 118 -4.38 9.33 11.77
N SER A 119 -3.79 9.87 10.69
CA SER A 119 -3.96 11.28 10.29
C SER A 119 -5.25 11.55 9.49
N VAL A 120 -5.63 10.65 8.59
CA VAL A 120 -6.75 10.87 7.64
C VAL A 120 -8.08 10.30 8.17
N LYS A 121 -8.16 9.84 9.43
CA LYS A 121 -9.33 9.10 9.98
C LYS A 121 -9.80 7.98 9.03
N ARG A 122 -8.88 7.18 8.48
CA ARG A 122 -9.26 6.07 7.57
C ARG A 122 -10.04 4.98 8.32
N SER A 123 -10.84 4.22 7.57
CA SER A 123 -11.77 3.21 8.08
C SER A 123 -11.08 2.07 8.84
N SER A 124 -11.84 1.37 9.68
CA SER A 124 -11.36 0.19 10.43
C SER A 124 -10.79 -0.91 9.52
N MET A 125 -11.20 -0.92 8.25
CA MET A 125 -10.66 -1.83 7.24
C MET A 125 -9.19 -1.58 6.92
N GLU A 126 -8.78 -0.33 6.72
CA GLU A 126 -7.40 -0.01 6.35
C GLU A 126 -6.46 -0.32 7.52
N ALA A 127 -6.93 -0.04 8.75
CA ALA A 127 -6.25 -0.45 9.98
C ALA A 127 -6.01 -1.97 10.02
N ARG A 128 -7.03 -2.78 9.71
CA ARG A 128 -6.91 -4.24 9.70
C ARG A 128 -6.04 -4.77 8.57
N ARG A 129 -6.10 -4.17 7.37
CA ARG A 129 -5.22 -4.53 6.25
C ARG A 129 -3.76 -4.40 6.66
N ILE A 130 -3.41 -3.29 7.32
CA ILE A 130 -2.07 -3.02 7.84
C ILE A 130 -1.69 -4.05 8.91
N ILE A 131 -2.57 -4.32 9.88
CA ILE A 131 -2.32 -5.32 10.94
C ILE A 131 -2.05 -6.71 10.35
N ASN A 132 -2.84 -7.14 9.35
CA ASN A 132 -2.67 -8.45 8.73
C ASN A 132 -1.36 -8.54 7.94
N LEU A 133 -1.03 -7.50 7.16
CA LEU A 133 0.26 -7.42 6.47
C LEU A 133 1.42 -7.45 7.47
N MET A 134 1.27 -6.80 8.62
CA MET A 134 2.28 -6.78 9.68
C MET A 134 2.46 -8.15 10.34
N LYS A 135 1.37 -8.87 10.59
CA LYS A 135 1.41 -10.28 11.03
C LYS A 135 2.13 -11.17 10.02
N LYS A 136 1.85 -10.98 8.73
CA LYS A 136 2.54 -11.72 7.66
C LYS A 136 4.03 -11.38 7.62
N ALA A 137 4.40 -10.11 7.76
CA ALA A 137 5.80 -9.70 7.86
C ALA A 137 6.50 -10.34 9.08
N MET A 138 5.87 -10.33 10.26
CA MET A 138 6.40 -11.01 11.45
C MET A 138 6.62 -12.51 11.20
N SER A 139 5.67 -13.20 10.55
CA SER A 139 5.80 -14.63 10.22
C SER A 139 6.96 -14.94 9.26
N LYS A 140 7.40 -13.94 8.48
CA LYS A 140 8.55 -14.01 7.57
C LYS A 140 9.88 -13.60 8.23
N GLY A 141 9.86 -13.32 9.54
CA GLY A 141 11.05 -12.98 10.32
C GLY A 141 11.40 -11.49 10.35
N TYR A 142 10.51 -10.61 9.91
CA TYR A 142 10.71 -9.16 10.03
C TYR A 142 10.37 -8.68 11.44
N ASP A 143 11.28 -7.90 12.04
CA ASP A 143 11.05 -7.30 13.35
C ASP A 143 10.10 -6.10 13.22
N THR A 144 8.94 -6.17 13.86
CA THR A 144 7.97 -5.08 13.88
C THR A 144 7.73 -4.53 15.29
N SER A 145 8.52 -4.96 16.27
CA SER A 145 8.33 -4.63 17.69
C SER A 145 8.44 -3.12 17.96
N GLY A 146 9.41 -2.44 17.34
CA GLY A 146 9.58 -0.99 17.43
C GLY A 146 8.34 -0.24 16.94
N ILE A 147 7.79 -0.65 15.79
CA ILE A 147 6.59 -0.06 15.19
C ILE A 147 5.38 -0.25 16.10
N MET A 148 5.21 -1.45 16.66
CA MET A 148 4.11 -1.74 17.59
C MET A 148 4.17 -0.86 18.84
N LYS A 149 5.38 -0.63 19.37
CA LYS A 149 5.59 0.23 20.54
C LYS A 149 5.25 1.69 20.23
N GLU A 150 5.70 2.20 19.10
CA GLU A 150 5.47 3.59 18.68
C GLU A 150 3.99 3.88 18.38
N HIS A 151 3.30 2.93 17.76
CA HIS A 151 1.88 3.05 17.42
C HIS A 151 0.99 2.29 18.41
N SER A 152 1.38 2.22 19.68
CA SER A 152 0.69 1.43 20.70
C SER A 152 -0.79 1.75 20.84
N GLU A 153 -1.20 3.03 20.77
CA GLU A 153 -2.61 3.44 20.79
C GLU A 153 -3.42 2.85 19.62
N PHE A 154 -2.83 2.83 18.42
CA PHE A 154 -3.47 2.21 17.25
C PHE A 154 -3.67 0.71 17.48
N PHE A 155 -2.66 0.01 17.99
CA PHE A 155 -2.76 -1.43 18.26
C PHE A 155 -3.63 -1.76 19.48
N GLN A 156 -3.75 -0.86 20.47
CA GLN A 156 -4.74 -0.99 21.53
C GLN A 156 -6.16 -0.85 20.97
N LYS A 157 -6.37 0.11 20.07
CA LYS A 157 -7.67 0.38 19.45
C LYS A 157 -8.10 -0.67 18.43
N PHE A 158 -7.16 -1.19 17.63
CA PHE A 158 -7.46 -2.06 16.48
C PHE A 158 -6.78 -3.44 16.51
N GLY A 159 -5.78 -3.63 17.38
CA GLY A 159 -4.93 -4.82 17.46
C GLY A 159 -5.36 -5.86 18.49
N CYS A 160 -6.24 -5.52 19.44
CA CYS A 160 -6.92 -6.51 20.26
C CYS A 160 -7.87 -7.32 19.36
N GLY A 161 -7.50 -8.57 19.10
CA GLY A 161 -8.44 -9.57 18.63
C GLY A 161 -9.45 -9.83 19.73
N ASP A 162 -10.52 -9.04 19.76
CA ASP A 162 -11.67 -9.35 20.57
C ASP A 162 -12.32 -10.62 19.99
N GLU A 163 -12.32 -11.71 20.76
CA GLU A 163 -13.01 -12.96 20.40
C GLU A 163 -14.54 -12.77 20.29
N SER A 164 -15.08 -11.60 20.67
CA SER A 164 -16.46 -11.19 20.41
C SER A 164 -16.67 -10.44 19.08
N PHE A 165 -15.59 -10.13 18.35
CA PHE A 165 -15.66 -9.46 17.06
C PHE A 165 -16.12 -10.43 15.97
N ASN A 166 -17.39 -10.35 15.58
CA ASN A 166 -17.84 -10.96 14.33
C ASN A 166 -17.38 -10.11 13.14
N GLY A 167 -16.06 -10.11 12.88
CA GLY A 167 -15.38 -9.88 11.59
C GLY A 167 -16.04 -8.92 10.62
N TYR A 168 -17.08 -9.48 10.01
CA TYR A 168 -17.80 -8.94 8.89
C TYR A 168 -19.00 -8.07 9.30
N LYS A 169 -19.60 -8.31 10.47
CA LYS A 169 -20.75 -7.54 10.97
C LYS A 169 -20.39 -6.06 11.15
N ASP A 170 -19.32 -5.78 11.88
CA ASP A 170 -18.92 -4.40 12.13
C ASP A 170 -18.38 -3.72 10.87
N LEU A 171 -17.77 -4.48 9.94
CA LEU A 171 -17.42 -3.97 8.61
C LEU A 171 -18.66 -3.62 7.78
N ILE A 172 -19.70 -4.45 7.87
CA ILE A 172 -20.96 -4.20 7.20
C ILE A 172 -21.59 -2.91 7.75
N ASP A 173 -21.59 -2.74 9.07
CA ASP A 173 -22.15 -1.56 9.72
C ASP A 173 -21.39 -0.28 9.34
N GLU A 174 -20.05 -0.31 9.35
CA GLU A 174 -19.22 0.84 8.93
C GLU A 174 -19.46 1.23 7.46
N TYR A 175 -19.54 0.26 6.55
CA TYR A 175 -19.84 0.58 5.15
C TYR A 175 -21.25 1.08 4.93
N LYS A 176 -22.22 0.59 5.69
CA LYS A 176 -23.59 1.13 5.67
C LYS A 176 -23.62 2.58 6.12
N GLU A 177 -22.88 2.95 7.16
CA GLU A 177 -22.75 4.37 7.56
C GLU A 177 -22.13 5.24 6.46
N ILE A 178 -21.15 4.71 5.71
CA ILE A 178 -20.56 5.44 4.58
C ILE A 178 -21.61 5.60 3.47
N ILE A 179 -22.40 4.57 3.16
CA ILE A 179 -23.48 4.63 2.16
C ILE A 179 -24.53 5.67 2.56
N GLU A 180 -24.87 5.78 3.84
CA GLU A 180 -25.80 6.79 4.34
C GLU A 180 -25.29 8.22 4.10
N LYS A 181 -23.98 8.44 4.27
CA LYS A 181 -23.34 9.76 4.07
C LYS A 181 -23.06 10.05 2.59
N GLU A 182 -22.74 9.02 1.82
CA GLU A 182 -22.28 9.09 0.43
C GLU A 182 -23.04 8.10 -0.46
N PRO A 183 -24.34 8.34 -0.75
CA PRO A 183 -25.21 7.37 -1.43
C PRO A 183 -24.82 7.10 -2.89
N TYR A 184 -23.98 7.93 -3.50
CA TYR A 184 -23.49 7.78 -4.87
C TYR A 184 -22.03 7.28 -4.93
N ASN A 185 -21.49 6.76 -3.82
CA ASN A 185 -20.17 6.14 -3.79
C ASN A 185 -20.29 4.64 -4.10
N ALA A 186 -19.73 4.20 -5.22
CA ALA A 186 -19.76 2.79 -5.63
C ALA A 186 -18.84 1.88 -4.79
N PHE A 187 -17.84 2.45 -4.12
CA PHE A 187 -16.81 1.68 -3.42
C PHE A 187 -17.34 0.90 -2.20
N PRO A 188 -18.12 1.50 -1.28
CA PRO A 188 -18.74 0.77 -0.17
C PRO A 188 -19.57 -0.43 -0.62
N HIS A 189 -20.38 -0.27 -1.67
CA HIS A 189 -21.16 -1.38 -2.25
C HIS A 189 -20.25 -2.49 -2.80
N PHE A 190 -19.19 -2.15 -3.54
CA PHE A 190 -18.22 -3.17 -3.99
C PHE A 190 -17.54 -3.90 -2.82
N ALA A 191 -17.17 -3.17 -1.76
CA ALA A 191 -16.53 -3.74 -0.58
C ALA A 191 -17.49 -4.66 0.22
N LEU A 192 -18.75 -4.24 0.41
CA LEU A 192 -19.81 -5.08 1.00
C LEU A 192 -20.03 -6.35 0.19
N GLY A 193 -20.02 -6.26 -1.14
CA GLY A 193 -20.13 -7.44 -2.00
C GLY A 193 -19.04 -8.48 -1.72
N LEU A 194 -17.78 -8.04 -1.58
CA LEU A 194 -16.66 -8.92 -1.25
C LEU A 194 -16.80 -9.54 0.16
N ILE A 195 -17.29 -8.76 1.12
CA ILE A 195 -17.55 -9.22 2.48
C ILE A 195 -18.63 -10.30 2.49
N TYR A 196 -19.76 -10.06 1.81
CA TYR A 196 -20.84 -11.04 1.73
C TYR A 196 -20.42 -12.32 1.00
N GLU A 197 -19.57 -12.24 -0.03
CA GLU A 197 -18.98 -13.44 -0.65
C GLU A 197 -18.19 -14.28 0.37
N LYS A 198 -17.36 -13.64 1.20
CA LYS A 198 -16.57 -14.33 2.23
C LYS A 198 -17.44 -14.97 3.31
N LEU A 199 -18.58 -14.37 3.60
CA LEU A 199 -19.61 -14.91 4.49
C LEU A 199 -20.49 -16.00 3.85
N ASN A 200 -20.24 -16.37 2.59
CA ASN A 200 -21.11 -17.26 1.79
C ASN A 200 -22.56 -16.74 1.62
N ARG A 201 -22.76 -15.43 1.77
CA ARG A 201 -24.03 -14.70 1.57
C ARG A 201 -24.12 -14.24 0.11
N ILE A 202 -24.24 -15.20 -0.80
CA ILE A 202 -24.03 -14.98 -2.24
C ILE A 202 -25.07 -14.03 -2.86
N GLU A 203 -26.33 -14.12 -2.47
CA GLU A 203 -27.39 -13.25 -3.00
C GLU A 203 -27.15 -11.78 -2.67
N GLU A 204 -26.73 -11.52 -1.44
CA GLU A 204 -26.42 -10.17 -0.95
C GLU A 204 -25.16 -9.63 -1.62
N ALA A 205 -24.15 -10.48 -1.82
CA ALA A 205 -22.98 -10.11 -2.61
C ALA A 205 -23.33 -9.67 -4.03
N ILE A 206 -24.21 -10.44 -4.70
CA ILE A 206 -24.70 -10.12 -6.04
C ILE A 206 -25.47 -8.79 -6.05
N SER A 207 -26.33 -8.56 -5.05
CA SER A 207 -27.09 -7.33 -4.90
C SER A 207 -26.16 -6.11 -4.81
N GLU A 208 -25.18 -6.16 -3.91
CA GLU A 208 -24.23 -5.07 -3.71
C GLU A 208 -23.36 -4.81 -4.95
N TYR A 209 -22.93 -5.85 -5.68
CA TYR A 209 -22.23 -5.64 -6.94
C TYR A 209 -23.09 -5.00 -8.02
N ARG A 210 -24.39 -5.30 -8.07
CA ARG A 210 -25.30 -4.64 -9.00
C ARG A 210 -25.47 -3.16 -8.64
N ILE A 211 -25.58 -2.82 -7.36
CA ILE A 211 -25.66 -1.43 -6.92
C ILE A 211 -24.37 -0.68 -7.26
N ALA A 212 -23.20 -1.28 -6.98
CA ALA A 212 -21.92 -0.71 -7.36
C ALA A 212 -21.83 -0.42 -8.87
N LEU A 213 -22.37 -1.31 -9.72
CA LEU A 213 -22.42 -1.15 -11.17
C LEU A 213 -23.51 -0.18 -11.64
N SER A 214 -24.61 0.01 -10.90
CA SER A 214 -25.60 1.04 -11.23
C SER A 214 -25.07 2.44 -10.94
N ILE A 215 -24.27 2.59 -9.88
CA ILE A 215 -23.60 3.85 -9.55
C ILE A 215 -22.42 4.10 -10.50
N ASN A 216 -21.59 3.08 -10.75
CA ASN A 216 -20.47 3.14 -11.67
C ASN A 216 -20.49 1.96 -12.68
N PRO A 217 -21.09 2.17 -13.87
CA PRO A 217 -21.18 1.14 -14.92
C PRO A 217 -19.83 0.61 -15.41
N TYR A 218 -18.75 1.36 -15.20
CA TYR A 218 -17.40 1.03 -15.64
C TYR A 218 -16.56 0.36 -14.55
N HIS A 219 -17.14 0.03 -13.39
CA HIS A 219 -16.42 -0.60 -12.27
C HIS A 219 -16.00 -2.04 -12.60
N TYR A 220 -14.85 -2.19 -13.26
CA TYR A 220 -14.34 -3.47 -13.80
C TYR A 220 -14.31 -4.62 -12.80
N ARG A 221 -13.81 -4.38 -11.57
CA ARG A 221 -13.72 -5.42 -10.53
C ARG A 221 -15.08 -5.96 -10.08
N ALA A 222 -16.06 -5.08 -9.81
CA ALA A 222 -17.44 -5.46 -9.49
C ALA A 222 -18.07 -6.29 -10.62
N LYS A 223 -17.86 -5.88 -11.89
CA LYS A 223 -18.32 -6.63 -13.07
C LYS A 223 -17.71 -8.03 -13.15
N GLN A 224 -16.40 -8.16 -12.89
CA GLN A 224 -15.73 -9.46 -12.87
C GLN A 224 -16.27 -10.38 -11.76
N CYS A 225 -16.39 -9.86 -10.52
CA CYS A 225 -16.93 -10.64 -9.40
C CYS A 225 -18.36 -11.09 -9.67
N LEU A 226 -19.23 -10.19 -10.14
CA LEU A 226 -20.61 -10.52 -10.50
C LEU A 226 -20.68 -11.60 -11.58
N ASN A 227 -19.91 -11.47 -12.67
CA ASN A 227 -19.88 -12.47 -13.74
C ASN A 227 -19.39 -13.84 -13.24
N ARG A 228 -18.40 -13.87 -12.35
CA ARG A 228 -17.90 -15.10 -11.73
C ARG A 228 -18.99 -15.77 -10.88
N LEU A 229 -19.69 -15.01 -10.04
CA LEU A 229 -20.77 -15.52 -9.19
C LEU A 229 -21.97 -16.01 -10.01
N MET A 230 -22.40 -15.25 -11.01
CA MET A 230 -23.52 -15.62 -11.88
C MET A 230 -23.26 -16.90 -12.70
N LYS A 231 -22.01 -17.15 -13.09
CA LYS A 231 -21.62 -18.41 -13.75
C LYS A 231 -21.68 -19.61 -12.81
N ARG A 232 -21.37 -19.42 -11.52
CA ARG A 232 -21.43 -20.46 -10.50
C ARG A 232 -22.87 -20.78 -10.14
N PHE A 233 -23.71 -19.77 -9.99
CA PHE A 233 -25.13 -19.90 -9.62
C PHE A 233 -26.04 -20.46 -10.73
N ARG A 234 -25.61 -20.41 -12.00
CA ARG A 234 -26.32 -21.03 -13.14
C ARG A 234 -26.05 -22.53 -13.31
N ARG A 235 -25.18 -23.11 -12.47
CA ARG A 235 -24.76 -24.52 -12.56
C ARG A 235 -25.37 -25.43 -11.49
N ASP A 236 -26.14 -24.85 -10.55
CA ASP A 236 -26.97 -25.55 -9.57
C ASP A 236 -28.45 -25.44 -10.00
#